data_AF-X1GUR7-F1
#
_entry.id   AF-X1GUR7-F1
#
_cell.length_a   1.000
_cell.length_b   1.000
_cell.length_c   1.000
_cell.angle_alpha   90.00
_cell.angle_beta   90.00
_cell.angle_gamma   90.00
#
_symmetry.space_group_name_H-M   'P 1'
#
loop_
_entity.id
_entity.type
_entity.pdbx_description
1 polymer ?
#
loop_
_entity_poly.entity_id
_entity_poly.type
_entity_poly.pdbx_seq_one_letter_code
_entity_poly.pdbx_strand_id
1 'polypeptide(L)'
;EGVGEITKAKKATLLSRPGKLEIEFKSLSALDGTSLGLILGEEAEEKNKRLYVAVGAGILGLIILSSPIGLVFGALIPGKNVKIEEGTEMFLQVESDTPVIALVQ
;
A
#
# COMPACT_ATOMS: atom_id res chain seq x y z
N GLU A 1 4.72 -16.56 -5.36
CA GLU A 1 5.10 -15.13 -5.25
C GLU A 1 3.85 -14.29 -5.39
N GLY A 2 3.68 -13.24 -4.59
CA GLY A 2 2.55 -12.31 -4.73
C GLY A 2 2.79 -11.35 -5.89
N VAL A 3 1.75 -11.06 -6.67
CA VAL A 3 1.83 -10.14 -7.81
C VAL A 3 0.93 -8.93 -7.53
N GLY A 4 1.49 -7.73 -7.65
CA GLY A 4 0.74 -6.47 -7.61
C GLY A 4 0.83 -5.74 -8.94
N GLU A 5 -0.26 -5.12 -9.37
CA GLU A 5 -0.34 -4.34 -10.61
C GLU A 5 -0.71 -2.89 -10.31
N ILE A 6 0.05 -1.95 -10.86
CA ILE A 6 -0.27 -0.52 -10.74
C ILE A 6 -1.44 -0.22 -11.69
N THR A 7 -2.62 -0.02 -11.13
CA THR A 7 -3.82 0.32 -11.89
C THR A 7 -3.93 1.83 -12.14
N LYS A 8 -3.23 2.65 -11.35
CA LYS A 8 -3.21 4.11 -11.53
C LYS A 8 -2.01 4.76 -10.90
N ALA A 9 -1.41 5.71 -11.61
CA ALA A 9 -0.40 6.62 -11.07
C ALA A 9 -0.76 8.07 -11.39
N LYS A 10 -0.79 8.93 -10.37
CA LYS A 10 -0.99 10.38 -10.49
C LYS A 10 0.10 11.11 -9.74
N LYS A 11 0.77 12.02 -10.43
CA LYS A 11 1.76 12.90 -9.82
C LYS A 11 1.06 13.95 -8.94
N ALA A 12 1.69 14.28 -7.80
CA ALA A 12 1.28 15.41 -6.98
C ALA A 12 1.37 16.72 -7.80
N THR A 13 0.47 17.66 -7.53
CA THR A 13 0.52 19.00 -8.12
C THR A 13 1.02 20.01 -7.09
N LEU A 14 1.54 21.13 -7.57
CA LEU A 14 2.31 22.09 -6.76
C LEU A 14 1.59 22.59 -5.48
N LEU A 15 0.26 22.61 -5.42
CA LEU A 15 -0.47 23.34 -4.37
C LEU A 15 -1.80 22.73 -3.85
N SER A 16 -2.33 21.63 -4.38
CA SER A 16 -3.66 21.15 -3.90
C SER A 16 -4.01 19.68 -4.07
N ARG A 17 -3.32 18.92 -4.93
CA ARG A 17 -3.65 17.50 -5.15
C ARG A 17 -2.48 16.61 -4.77
N PRO A 18 -2.69 15.67 -3.83
CA PRO A 18 -1.67 14.70 -3.48
C PRO A 18 -1.36 13.80 -4.67
N GLY A 19 -0.18 13.18 -4.65
CA GLY A 19 0.12 12.07 -5.55
C GLY A 19 -0.81 10.89 -5.25
N LYS A 20 -0.97 9.99 -6.21
CA LYS A 20 -1.79 8.80 -6.03
C LYS A 20 -1.14 7.63 -6.74
N LEU A 21 -1.02 6.50 -6.06
CA LEU A 21 -0.66 5.23 -6.66
C LEU A 21 -1.73 4.21 -6.21
N GLU A 22 -2.46 3.65 -7.16
CA GLU A 22 -3.40 2.54 -6.90
C GLU A 22 -2.72 1.25 -7.39
N ILE A 23 -2.67 0.26 -6.51
CA ILE A 23 -2.09 -1.08 -6.73
C ILE A 23 -3.19 -2.10 -6.44
N GLU A 24 -3.43 -2.99 -7.39
CA GLU A 24 -4.28 -4.15 -7.22
C GLU A 24 -3.40 -5.38 -6.94
N PHE A 25 -3.70 -6.12 -5.87
CA PHE A 25 -2.96 -7.33 -5.52
C PHE A 25 -3.71 -8.56 -6.01
N LYS A 26 -3.02 -9.43 -6.74
CA LYS A 26 -3.58 -10.71 -7.18
C LYS A 26 -3.67 -11.67 -6.00
N SER A 27 -4.70 -12.50 -6.01
CA SER A 27 -4.88 -13.57 -5.04
C SER A 27 -3.72 -14.56 -5.06
N LEU A 28 -3.47 -15.20 -3.92
CA LEU A 28 -2.55 -16.34 -3.79
C LEU A 28 -3.33 -17.65 -3.77
N SER A 29 -2.77 -18.70 -4.36
CA SER A 29 -3.30 -20.05 -4.20
C SER A 29 -2.64 -20.74 -3.01
N ALA A 30 -3.45 -21.24 -2.08
CA ALA A 30 -3.02 -22.17 -1.06
C ALA A 30 -2.65 -23.54 -1.68
N LEU A 31 -2.04 -24.42 -0.87
CA LEU A 31 -1.57 -25.73 -1.34
C LEU A 31 -2.70 -26.64 -1.87
N ASP A 32 -3.91 -26.46 -1.36
CA ASP A 32 -5.12 -27.16 -1.78
C ASP A 32 -5.82 -26.50 -2.99
N GLY A 33 -5.26 -25.42 -3.52
CA GLY A 33 -5.84 -24.64 -4.62
C GLY A 33 -6.82 -23.55 -4.19
N THR A 34 -7.08 -23.39 -2.89
CA THR A 34 -7.97 -22.33 -2.38
C THR A 34 -7.39 -20.95 -2.71
N SER A 35 -8.22 -20.08 -3.30
CA SER A 35 -7.82 -18.71 -3.65
C SER A 35 -7.96 -17.78 -2.45
N LEU A 36 -6.85 -17.16 -2.05
CA LEU A 36 -6.73 -16.22 -0.95
C LEU A 36 -6.60 -14.79 -1.49
N GLY A 37 -7.65 -13.99 -1.33
CA GLY A 37 -7.62 -12.55 -1.63
C GLY A 37 -6.63 -11.83 -0.70
N LEU A 38 -5.93 -10.84 -1.23
CA LEU A 38 -4.94 -10.05 -0.49
C LEU A 38 -5.34 -8.59 -0.41
N ILE A 39 -5.22 -8.00 0.77
CA ILE A 39 -5.53 -6.60 1.00
C ILE A 39 -4.43 -5.90 1.80
N LEU A 40 -4.44 -4.57 1.73
CA LEU A 40 -3.79 -3.68 2.68
C LEU A 40 -4.84 -3.24 3.69
N GLY A 41 -5.03 -4.03 4.75
CA GLY A 41 -5.87 -3.65 5.89
C GLY A 41 -5.04 -3.31 7.11
N GLU A 42 -5.70 -3.19 8.27
CA GLU A 42 -5.12 -2.61 9.49
C GLU A 42 -3.82 -3.29 9.94
N GLU A 43 -3.75 -4.63 9.92
CA GLU A 43 -2.55 -5.36 10.34
C GLU A 43 -1.39 -5.13 9.35
N ALA A 44 -1.69 -5.16 8.06
CA ALA A 44 -0.72 -4.86 7.02
C ALA A 44 -0.22 -3.41 7.13
N GLU A 45 -1.10 -2.45 7.39
CA GLU A 45 -0.73 -1.04 7.57
C GLU A 45 0.22 -0.85 8.76
N GLU A 46 -0.05 -1.49 9.91
CA GLU A 46 0.81 -1.37 11.10
C GLU A 46 2.20 -2.00 10.85
N LYS A 47 2.29 -3.14 10.16
CA LYS A 47 3.58 -3.76 9.79
C LYS A 47 4.36 -2.92 8.78
N ASN A 48 3.67 -2.19 7.92
CA ASN A 48 4.25 -1.32 6.91
C ASN A 48 4.39 0.14 7.36
N LYS A 49 4.18 0.46 8.65
CA LYS A 49 4.13 1.83 9.17
C LYS A 49 5.30 2.71 8.75
N ARG A 50 6.51 2.15 8.64
CA ARG A 50 7.71 2.88 8.15
C ARG A 50 7.57 3.32 6.69
N LEU A 51 7.01 2.47 5.84
CA LEU A 51 6.69 2.78 4.45
C LEU A 51 5.53 3.77 4.37
N TYR A 52 4.47 3.55 5.15
CA TYR A 52 3.26 4.40 5.15
C TYR A 52 3.44 5.80 5.71
N VAL A 53 4.29 5.98 6.74
CA VAL A 53 4.55 7.31 7.33
C VAL A 53 5.16 8.27 6.31
N ALA A 54 5.90 7.76 5.32
CA ALA A 54 6.39 8.57 4.21
C ALA A 54 5.29 8.83 3.17
N VAL A 55 4.42 7.85 2.94
CA VAL A 55 3.57 7.76 1.76
C VAL A 55 2.10 8.22 1.98
N GLY A 56 1.59 8.23 3.20
CA GLY A 56 0.17 8.49 3.46
C GLY A 56 -0.70 7.26 3.13
N ALA A 57 -1.56 6.88 4.08
CA ALA A 57 -2.38 5.68 4.00
C ALA A 57 -3.67 5.91 3.19
N GLY A 58 -4.01 4.96 2.32
CA GLY A 58 -5.33 4.84 1.71
C GLY A 58 -5.73 3.37 1.73
N ILE A 59 -6.79 3.06 2.48
CA ILE A 59 -7.24 1.68 2.65
C ILE A 59 -7.64 1.08 1.29
N LEU A 60 -7.30 -0.20 1.10
CA LEU A 60 -7.43 -1.02 -0.12
C LEU A 60 -6.64 -0.51 -1.33
N GLY A 61 -5.38 -0.97 -1.43
CA GLY A 61 -4.55 -0.82 -2.64
C GLY A 61 -4.12 0.62 -2.94
N LEU A 62 -4.45 1.58 -2.07
CA LEU A 62 -4.26 2.99 -2.35
C LEU A 62 -3.10 3.58 -1.54
N ILE A 63 -2.09 4.01 -2.26
CA ILE A 63 -0.89 4.64 -1.75
C ILE A 63 -0.93 6.14 -2.07
N ILE A 64 -0.93 7.03 -1.06
CA ILE A 64 -1.21 8.47 -1.24
C ILE A 64 0.02 9.37 -1.48
N LEU A 65 1.25 8.89 -1.62
CA LEU A 65 2.50 9.64 -1.94
C LEU A 65 2.72 11.11 -1.46
N SER A 66 1.94 11.68 -0.54
CA SER A 66 2.07 13.07 -0.10
C SER A 66 2.08 13.16 1.41
N SER A 67 3.15 13.70 1.95
CA SER A 67 3.17 14.18 3.33
C SER A 67 2.30 15.44 3.48
N PRO A 68 1.69 15.68 4.66
CA PRO A 68 0.88 16.86 4.88
C PRO A 68 1.65 18.15 4.60
N ILE A 69 0.96 19.13 4.02
CA ILE A 69 1.46 20.48 3.79
C ILE A 69 1.68 21.13 5.17
N GLY A 70 2.90 21.54 5.47
CA GLY A 70 3.23 22.32 6.67
C GLY A 70 3.06 23.82 6.42
N LEU A 71 2.45 24.53 7.36
CA LEU A 71 2.30 25.99 7.34
C LEU A 71 3.28 26.59 8.34
N VAL A 72 4.40 27.11 7.85
CA VAL A 72 5.46 27.70 8.67
C VAL A 72 5.58 29.16 8.24
N PHE A 73 5.29 30.10 9.15
CA PHE A 73 5.44 31.54 8.93
C PHE A 73 4.82 32.08 7.62
N GLY A 74 3.59 31.66 7.28
CA GLY A 74 2.83 32.24 6.16
C GLY A 74 3.20 31.76 4.75
N ALA A 75 4.16 30.83 4.61
CA ALA A 75 4.49 30.18 3.35
C ALA A 75 4.08 28.69 3.38
N LEU A 76 3.45 28.22 2.29
CA LEU A 76 3.17 26.80 2.08
C LEU A 76 4.46 26.09 1.67
N ILE A 77 4.88 25.09 2.45
CA ILE A 77 6.04 24.25 2.10
C ILE A 77 5.52 23.02 1.32
N PRO A 78 6.01 22.77 0.09
CA PRO A 78 5.67 21.56 -0.64
C PRO A 78 6.00 20.30 0.17
N GLY A 79 5.10 19.31 0.14
CA GLY A 79 5.36 18.01 0.75
C GLY A 79 6.60 17.32 0.17
N LYS A 80 7.20 16.38 0.91
CA LYS A 80 8.38 15.65 0.46
C LYS A 80 8.01 14.63 -0.63
N ASN A 81 8.88 14.48 -1.63
CA ASN A 81 8.80 13.36 -2.55
C ASN A 81 9.09 12.06 -1.79
N VAL A 82 8.35 11.00 -2.11
CA VAL A 82 8.62 9.66 -1.61
C VAL A 82 9.18 8.81 -2.72
N LYS A 83 10.29 8.14 -2.45
CA LYS A 83 10.91 7.17 -3.35
C LYS A 83 10.71 5.77 -2.75
N ILE A 84 10.07 4.89 -3.51
CA ILE A 84 9.99 3.47 -3.21
C ILE A 84 11.15 2.83 -3.96
N GLU A 85 12.15 2.36 -3.21
CA GLU A 85 13.35 1.76 -3.81
C GLU A 85 13.07 0.33 -4.27
N GLU A 86 13.80 -0.14 -5.26
CA GLU A 86 13.81 -1.56 -5.61
C GLU A 86 14.18 -2.41 -4.39
N GLY A 87 13.51 -3.55 -4.21
CA GLY A 87 13.68 -4.40 -3.03
C GLY A 87 12.95 -3.92 -1.78
N THR A 88 12.14 -2.84 -1.86
CA THR A 88 11.23 -2.48 -0.76
C THR A 88 10.24 -3.61 -0.52
N GLU A 89 10.24 -4.16 0.70
CA GLU A 89 9.29 -5.18 1.13
C GLU A 89 7.98 -4.54 1.63
N MET A 90 6.86 -5.22 1.36
CA MET A 90 5.53 -4.81 1.81
C MET A 90 4.78 -6.02 2.37
N PHE A 91 4.16 -5.85 3.53
CA PHE A 91 3.27 -6.84 4.12
C PHE A 91 1.85 -6.70 3.56
N LEU A 92 1.22 -7.82 3.23
CA LEU A 92 -0.20 -7.91 2.86
C LEU A 92 -0.91 -8.83 3.86
N GLN A 93 -2.21 -8.66 4.00
CA GLN A 93 -3.05 -9.54 4.81
C GLN A 93 -4.06 -10.28 3.93
N VAL A 94 -4.49 -11.46 4.37
CA VAL A 94 -5.61 -12.16 3.74
C VAL A 94 -6.89 -11.35 3.96
N GLU A 95 -7.73 -11.25 2.94
CA GLU A 95 -8.95 -10.44 2.97
C GLU A 95 -9.95 -10.88 4.06
N SER A 96 -10.06 -12.20 4.24
CA SER A 96 -10.96 -12.80 5.22
C SER A 96 -10.45 -14.16 5.69
N ASP A 97 -10.82 -14.55 6.91
CA ASP A 97 -10.60 -15.91 7.40
C ASP A 97 -11.09 -16.94 6.38
N THR A 98 -10.16 -17.74 5.88
CA THR A 98 -10.43 -18.71 4.82
C THR A 98 -9.90 -20.07 5.25
N PRO A 99 -10.76 -21.09 5.44
CA PRO A 99 -10.29 -22.43 5.75
C PRO A 99 -9.51 -22.99 4.57
N VAL A 100 -8.34 -23.56 4.85
CA VAL A 100 -7.50 -24.25 3.87
C VAL A 100 -7.17 -25.65 4.37
N ILE A 101 -7.00 -26.58 3.44
CA ILE A 101 -6.61 -27.95 3.73
C ILE A 101 -5.08 -28.02 3.68
N ALA A 102 -4.47 -28.37 4.80
CA ALA A 102 -3.04 -28.70 4.85
C ALA A 102 -2.86 -30.21 4.67
N LEU A 103 -1.84 -30.60 3.91
CA LEU A 103 -1.31 -31.97 4.00
C LEU A 103 -0.57 -32.08 5.34
N VAL A 104 -1.12 -32.90 6.25
CA VAL A 104 -0.38 -33.33 7.44
C VAL A 104 0.55 -34.45 6.98
N GLN A 105 1.86 -34.21 7.05
CA GLN A 105 2.89 -35.24 6.85
C GLN A 105 3.14 -35.99 8.15
#